data_AF-A0A3P7J3G5-F1
#
_entry.id   AF-A0A3P7J3G5-F1
#
_cell.length_a   1.000
_cell.length_b   1.000
_cell.length_c   1.000
_cell.angle_alpha   90.00
_cell.angle_beta   90.00
_cell.angle_gamma   90.00
#
_symmetry.space_group_name_H-M   'P 1'
#
loop_
_entity.id
_entity.type
_entity.pdbx_description
1 polymer ?
#
loop_
_entity_poly.entity_id
_entity_poly.type
_entity_poly.pdbx_seq_one_letter_code
_entity_poly.pdbx_strand_id
1 'polypeptide(L)'
;MYYVSETDMLKSMRMALYDEVVRTPGYIQGENFTGLADFVTLLSNILKNSERARLVFIHMREYLESRRDHRMVSVDDYRRQFESVERVYANPFPVNASWQHCKGTTPMFRGYTCGLWTTFHALTVHSYIDTIKDSNMNPLKPLKSIQGWVKGFFGCKHCRKHFMNMTTNIFPMTERRIRHPHDMMTYLWRAHNIVNNRLHGDPTEDPQFIKMQFPPPFLCPTCHSGGQFSRRQVRNFLLRYYGSIKPHNRLADRRLAFF
;
A
#
# COMPACT_ATOMS: atom_id res chain seq x y z
N MET A 1 -12.19 9.31 15.55
CA MET A 1 -11.58 10.08 14.44
C MET A 1 -10.88 9.10 13.49
N TYR A 2 -11.12 9.19 12.18
CA TYR A 2 -10.47 8.35 11.16
C TYR A 2 -9.08 8.89 10.83
N TYR A 3 -8.07 8.03 10.74
CA TYR A 3 -6.70 8.42 10.42
C TYR A 3 -5.95 7.31 9.67
N VAL A 4 -4.80 7.65 9.10
CA VAL A 4 -3.86 6.73 8.46
C VAL A 4 -2.92 6.18 9.52
N SER A 5 -3.01 4.87 9.79
CA SER A 5 -2.25 4.19 10.86
C SER A 5 -0.94 3.62 10.33
N GLU A 6 0.20 4.10 10.84
CA GLU A 6 1.50 3.49 10.52
C GLU A 6 1.58 2.03 11.02
N THR A 7 0.90 1.70 12.12
CA THR A 7 0.84 0.31 12.64
C THR A 7 0.18 -0.62 11.61
N ASP A 8 -0.95 -0.20 11.03
CA ASP A 8 -1.67 -0.98 10.02
C ASP A 8 -0.84 -1.09 8.73
N MET A 9 -0.17 0.00 8.33
CA MET A 9 0.71 0.02 7.16
C MET A 9 1.89 -0.94 7.36
N LEU A 10 2.68 -0.80 8.43
CA LEU A 10 3.83 -1.65 8.72
C LEU A 10 3.46 -3.13 8.80
N LYS A 11 2.36 -3.45 9.51
CA LYS A 11 1.86 -4.83 9.60
C LYS A 11 1.52 -5.36 8.21
N SER A 12 0.78 -4.60 7.40
CA SER A 12 0.44 -5.01 6.04
C SER A 12 1.66 -5.14 5.12
N MET A 13 2.66 -4.27 5.24
CA MET A 13 3.85 -4.33 4.40
C MET A 13 4.73 -5.52 4.71
N ARG A 14 4.83 -5.92 5.98
CA ARG A 14 5.49 -7.19 6.32
C ARG A 14 4.76 -8.38 5.70
N MET A 15 3.43 -8.44 5.83
CA MET A 15 2.64 -9.50 5.20
C MET A 15 2.80 -9.51 3.67
N ALA A 16 2.83 -8.33 3.05
CA ALA A 16 2.97 -8.16 1.61
C ALA A 16 4.35 -8.59 1.10
N LEU A 17 5.42 -8.22 1.79
CA LEU A 17 6.78 -8.51 1.35
C LEU A 17 7.29 -9.88 1.79
N TYR A 18 6.78 -10.42 2.89
CA TYR A 18 7.20 -11.71 3.38
C TYR A 18 6.11 -12.76 3.12
N ASP A 19 4.99 -12.73 3.84
CA ASP A 19 3.99 -13.80 3.82
C ASP A 19 3.42 -14.11 2.42
N GLU A 20 3.21 -13.08 1.58
CA GLU A 20 2.71 -13.27 0.20
C GLU A 20 3.82 -13.70 -0.77
N VAL A 21 5.01 -13.12 -0.65
CA VAL A 21 6.11 -13.38 -1.58
C VAL A 21 6.62 -14.82 -1.43
N VAL A 22 6.75 -15.30 -0.19
CA VAL A 22 7.26 -16.66 0.10
C VAL A 22 6.28 -17.78 -0.28
N ARG A 23 5.06 -17.45 -0.73
CA ARG A 23 4.11 -18.41 -1.33
C ARG A 23 4.43 -18.72 -2.79
N THR A 24 5.33 -17.96 -3.41
CA THR A 24 5.79 -18.22 -4.78
C THR A 24 6.54 -19.56 -4.80
N PRO A 25 6.24 -20.48 -5.74
CA PRO A 25 6.98 -21.73 -5.83
C PRO A 25 8.33 -21.53 -6.53
N GLY A 26 9.39 -22.10 -5.96
CA GLY A 26 10.72 -22.13 -6.57
C GLY A 26 11.41 -20.77 -6.60
N TYR A 27 11.16 -19.98 -7.64
CA TYR A 27 11.91 -18.75 -7.94
C TYR A 27 11.00 -17.54 -8.18
N ILE A 28 11.44 -16.39 -7.68
CA ILE A 28 10.92 -15.08 -8.05
C ILE A 28 11.71 -14.60 -9.26
N GLN A 29 11.08 -14.57 -10.43
CA GLN A 29 11.78 -14.30 -11.69
C GLN A 29 10.97 -13.47 -12.69
N GLY A 30 11.65 -12.89 -13.68
CA GLY A 30 11.03 -12.18 -14.80
C GLY A 30 10.20 -10.96 -14.35
N GLU A 31 8.93 -10.91 -14.76
CA GLU A 31 8.04 -9.80 -14.38
C GLU A 31 7.73 -9.78 -12.88
N ASN A 32 7.67 -10.94 -12.21
CA ASN A 32 7.44 -10.99 -10.76
C ASN A 32 8.63 -10.40 -10.00
N PHE A 33 9.86 -10.69 -10.44
CA PHE A 33 11.06 -10.07 -9.89
C PHE A 33 11.05 -8.55 -10.06
N THR A 34 10.79 -8.07 -11.28
CA THR A 34 10.71 -6.64 -11.56
C THR A 34 9.63 -5.95 -10.72
N GLY A 35 8.43 -6.54 -10.66
CA GLY A 35 7.33 -6.01 -9.86
C GLY A 35 7.65 -5.95 -8.36
N LEU A 36 8.37 -6.95 -7.82
CA LEU A 36 8.83 -6.95 -6.43
C LEU A 36 9.89 -5.88 -6.19
N ALA A 37 10.93 -5.82 -7.03
CA ALA A 37 12.03 -4.86 -6.89
C ALA A 37 11.52 -3.41 -6.97
N ASP A 38 10.64 -3.12 -7.93
CA ASP A 38 10.02 -1.81 -8.08
C ASP A 38 9.16 -1.44 -6.86
N PHE A 39 8.40 -2.39 -6.32
CA PHE A 39 7.55 -2.17 -5.17
C PHE A 39 8.35 -1.96 -3.86
N VAL A 40 9.40 -2.76 -3.62
CA VAL A 40 10.31 -2.57 -2.48
C VAL A 40 11.04 -1.23 -2.59
N THR A 41 11.46 -0.84 -3.79
CA THR A 41 12.05 0.49 -4.05
C THR A 41 11.09 1.61 -3.66
N LEU A 42 9.82 1.49 -4.06
CA LEU A 42 8.79 2.47 -3.72
C LEU A 42 8.57 2.57 -2.20
N LEU A 43 8.58 1.45 -1.48
CA LEU A 43 8.43 1.39 -0.02
C LEU A 43 9.60 2.02 0.73
N SER A 44 10.82 1.95 0.19
CA SER A 44 12.00 2.53 0.83
C SER A 44 11.95 4.06 0.99
N ASN A 45 11.01 4.73 0.31
CA ASN A 45 10.87 6.19 0.30
C ASN A 45 9.82 6.75 1.27
N ILE A 46 9.02 5.91 1.95
CA ILE A 46 7.98 6.33 2.90
C ILE A 46 8.33 5.95 4.35
N LEU A 47 7.44 6.26 5.31
CA LEU A 47 7.53 5.86 6.73
C LEU A 47 8.78 6.42 7.42
N LYS A 48 9.02 7.73 7.25
CA LYS A 48 10.20 8.45 7.77
C LYS A 48 10.38 8.30 9.30
N ASN A 49 9.30 8.03 10.04
CA ASN A 49 9.33 7.83 11.50
C ASN A 49 9.63 6.37 11.93
N SER A 50 9.62 5.42 11.00
CA SER A 50 9.87 4.00 11.25
C SER A 50 11.22 3.56 10.67
N GLU A 51 12.29 4.21 11.11
CA GLU A 51 13.64 4.04 10.55
C GLU A 51 14.07 2.58 10.41
N ARG A 52 13.90 1.77 11.47
CA ARG A 52 14.26 0.34 11.44
C ARG A 52 13.51 -0.43 10.36
N ALA A 53 12.22 -0.19 10.18
CA ALA A 53 11.44 -0.84 9.13
C ALA A 53 11.87 -0.37 7.74
N ARG A 54 12.18 0.93 7.60
CA ARG A 54 12.71 1.49 6.36
C ARG A 54 14.06 0.88 6.00
N LEU A 55 14.93 0.64 6.97
CA LEU A 55 16.22 -0.04 6.76
C LEU A 55 16.03 -1.47 6.25
N VAL A 56 15.02 -2.20 6.72
CA VAL A 56 14.66 -3.51 6.14
C VAL A 56 14.32 -3.35 4.66
N PHE A 57 13.47 -2.39 4.29
CA PHE A 57 13.13 -2.16 2.88
C PHE A 57 14.33 -1.75 2.03
N ILE A 58 15.23 -0.91 2.56
CA ILE A 58 16.45 -0.48 1.87
C ILE A 58 17.39 -1.66 1.59
N HIS A 59 17.64 -2.52 2.58
CA HIS A 59 18.51 -3.67 2.38
C HIS A 59 17.87 -4.75 1.50
N MET A 60 16.55 -4.93 1.57
CA MET A 60 15.85 -5.80 0.62
C MET A 60 15.89 -5.25 -0.81
N ARG A 61 15.80 -3.91 -0.98
CA ARG A 61 16.00 -3.26 -2.27
C ARG A 61 17.41 -3.54 -2.81
N GLU A 62 18.44 -3.28 -2.01
CA GLU A 62 19.84 -3.53 -2.41
C GLU A 62 20.10 -4.99 -2.78
N TYR A 63 19.53 -5.92 -2.01
CA TYR A 63 19.62 -7.35 -2.29
C TYR A 63 18.97 -7.74 -3.64
N LEU A 64 17.83 -7.14 -3.97
CA LEU A 64 17.17 -7.35 -5.27
C LEU A 64 17.95 -6.65 -6.39
N GLU A 65 18.43 -5.43 -6.19
CA GLU A 65 19.24 -4.69 -7.16
C GLU A 65 20.54 -5.42 -7.51
N SER A 66 21.20 -6.06 -6.54
CA SER A 66 22.39 -6.87 -6.80
C SER A 66 22.13 -8.14 -7.63
N ARG A 67 20.85 -8.46 -7.91
CA ARG A 67 20.39 -9.60 -8.71
C ARG A 67 19.67 -9.15 -9.98
N ARG A 68 19.71 -7.85 -10.28
CA ARG A 68 18.94 -7.24 -11.38
C ARG A 68 19.34 -7.76 -12.75
N ASP A 69 20.60 -8.13 -12.94
CA ASP A 69 21.08 -8.69 -14.22
C ASP A 69 20.50 -10.08 -14.50
N HIS A 70 20.39 -10.92 -13.47
CA HIS A 70 19.79 -12.25 -13.58
C HIS A 70 18.25 -12.21 -13.50
N ARG A 71 17.68 -11.14 -12.95
CA ARG A 71 16.23 -10.97 -12.72
C ARG A 71 15.57 -12.17 -12.04
N MET A 72 16.29 -12.80 -11.13
CA MET A 72 15.90 -14.05 -10.50
C MET A 72 16.47 -14.18 -9.09
N VAL A 73 15.66 -14.72 -8.18
CA VAL A 73 16.09 -15.16 -6.85
C VAL A 73 15.29 -16.37 -6.40
N SER A 74 15.92 -17.35 -5.75
CA SER A 74 15.17 -18.46 -5.15
C SER A 74 14.32 -17.92 -3.99
N VAL A 75 13.14 -18.50 -3.80
CA VAL A 75 12.23 -18.07 -2.73
C VAL A 75 12.83 -18.35 -1.35
N ASP A 76 13.63 -19.41 -1.23
CA ASP A 76 14.34 -19.74 0.01
C ASP A 76 15.46 -18.74 0.32
N ASP A 77 16.21 -18.27 -0.69
CA ASP A 77 17.22 -17.22 -0.48
C ASP A 77 16.56 -15.89 -0.11
N TYR A 78 15.46 -15.53 -0.78
CA TYR A 78 14.68 -14.35 -0.44
C TYR A 78 14.17 -14.40 1.00
N ARG A 79 13.61 -15.54 1.43
CA ARG A 79 13.12 -15.76 2.80
C ARG A 79 14.25 -15.58 3.81
N ARG A 80 15.38 -16.27 3.62
CA ARG A 80 16.55 -16.18 4.52
C ARG A 80 17.08 -14.75 4.61
N GLN A 81 17.15 -14.05 3.47
CA GLN A 81 17.58 -12.65 3.46
C GLN A 81 16.61 -11.78 4.25
N PHE A 82 15.30 -11.88 4.00
CA PHE A 82 14.30 -11.06 4.68
C PHE A 82 14.35 -11.27 6.20
N GLU A 83 14.36 -12.53 6.65
CA GLU A 83 14.43 -12.89 8.08
C GLU A 83 15.72 -12.40 8.73
N SER A 84 16.85 -12.52 8.03
CA SER A 84 18.16 -12.03 8.51
C SER A 84 18.14 -10.52 8.71
N VAL A 85 17.72 -9.77 7.69
CA VAL A 85 17.64 -8.30 7.74
C VAL A 85 16.61 -7.84 8.79
N GLU A 86 15.44 -8.48 8.85
CA GLU A 86 14.40 -8.18 9.84
C GLU A 86 14.94 -8.35 11.27
N ARG A 87 15.71 -9.42 11.52
CA ARG A 87 16.35 -9.69 12.82
C ARG A 87 17.41 -8.67 13.16
N VAL A 88 18.27 -8.29 12.22
CA VAL A 88 19.30 -7.25 12.39
C VAL A 88 18.68 -5.94 12.86
N TYR A 89 17.51 -5.58 12.34
CA TYR A 89 16.76 -4.38 12.73
C TYR A 89 15.76 -4.59 13.87
N ALA A 90 15.98 -5.63 14.69
CA ALA A 90 15.21 -5.96 15.89
C ALA A 90 13.70 -6.12 15.60
N ASN A 91 13.37 -6.89 14.55
CA ASN A 91 12.01 -7.28 14.15
C ASN A 91 11.04 -6.10 14.16
N PRO A 92 11.21 -5.12 13.25
CA PRO A 92 10.61 -3.82 13.44
C PRO A 92 9.11 -3.72 13.14
N PHE A 93 8.51 -4.78 12.59
CA PHE A 93 7.12 -4.79 12.16
C PHE A 93 6.19 -5.27 13.30
N PRO A 94 5.03 -4.63 13.50
CA PRO A 94 4.13 -4.93 14.61
C PRO A 94 3.23 -6.16 14.31
N VAL A 95 3.85 -7.34 14.13
CA VAL A 95 3.15 -8.58 13.73
C VAL A 95 2.04 -8.98 14.71
N ASN A 96 2.28 -8.81 16.01
CA ASN A 96 1.35 -9.19 17.08
C ASN A 96 0.40 -8.06 17.49
N ALA A 97 0.56 -6.86 16.95
CA ALA A 97 -0.33 -5.75 17.29
C ALA A 97 -1.74 -5.97 16.71
N SER A 98 -2.75 -5.53 17.44
CA SER A 98 -4.09 -5.43 16.88
C SER A 98 -4.12 -4.41 15.74
N TRP A 99 -4.92 -4.69 14.69
CA TRP A 99 -5.26 -3.66 13.71
C TRP A 99 -5.89 -2.46 14.42
N GLN A 100 -5.56 -1.25 13.97
CA GLN A 100 -6.13 0.00 14.45
C GLN A 100 -7.31 0.41 13.57
N HIS A 101 -7.06 1.25 12.57
CA HIS A 101 -8.10 1.79 11.67
C HIS A 101 -8.56 0.78 10.66
N CYS A 102 -7.77 -0.26 10.43
CA CYS A 102 -8.12 -1.40 9.60
C CYS A 102 -8.74 -2.57 10.36
N LYS A 103 -9.04 -2.43 11.66
CA LYS A 103 -9.75 -3.47 12.43
C LYS A 103 -11.17 -3.66 11.85
N GLY A 104 -11.48 -4.90 11.48
CA GLY A 104 -12.84 -5.31 11.12
C GLY A 104 -13.69 -5.61 12.35
N THR A 105 -15.00 -5.69 12.15
CA THR A 105 -15.95 -6.14 13.19
C THR A 105 -15.60 -7.53 13.71
N THR A 106 -15.13 -8.41 12.81
CA THR A 106 -14.59 -9.73 13.12
C THR A 106 -13.27 -9.96 12.38
N PRO A 107 -12.44 -10.96 12.75
CA PRO A 107 -11.13 -11.19 12.14
C PRO A 107 -11.13 -11.47 10.62
N MET A 108 -12.26 -11.92 10.06
CA MET A 108 -12.39 -12.18 8.62
C MET A 108 -12.53 -10.90 7.78
N PHE A 109 -12.91 -9.78 8.40
CA PHE A 109 -13.15 -8.52 7.70
C PHE A 109 -11.95 -7.57 7.76
N ARG A 110 -11.80 -6.77 6.71
CA ARG A 110 -10.84 -5.66 6.61
C ARG A 110 -9.38 -6.13 6.80
N GLY A 111 -8.72 -5.72 7.87
CA GLY A 111 -7.37 -6.11 8.25
C GLY A 111 -6.34 -5.82 7.16
N TYR A 112 -5.66 -6.88 6.72
CA TYR A 112 -4.56 -6.84 5.77
C TYR A 112 -4.86 -6.04 4.50
N THR A 113 -6.01 -6.30 3.87
CA THR A 113 -6.37 -5.63 2.61
C THR A 113 -6.63 -4.13 2.80
N CYS A 114 -7.17 -3.74 3.96
CA CYS A 114 -7.30 -2.33 4.31
C CYS A 114 -5.93 -1.68 4.48
N GLY A 115 -5.00 -2.32 5.21
CA GLY A 115 -3.65 -1.80 5.42
C GLY A 115 -2.85 -1.67 4.11
N LEU A 116 -3.02 -2.63 3.19
CA LEU A 116 -2.46 -2.56 1.83
C LEU A 116 -2.94 -1.30 1.09
N TRP A 117 -4.26 -1.11 1.00
CA TRP A 117 -4.83 0.06 0.32
C TRP A 117 -4.38 1.36 0.97
N THR A 118 -4.41 1.44 2.29
CA THR A 118 -3.89 2.60 3.05
C THR A 118 -2.45 2.89 2.67
N THR A 119 -1.62 1.85 2.57
CA THR A 119 -0.21 2.01 2.18
C THR A 119 -0.06 2.46 0.73
N PHE A 120 -0.79 1.86 -0.22
CA PHE A 120 -0.74 2.26 -1.62
C PHE A 120 -1.12 3.74 -1.81
N HIS A 121 -2.17 4.21 -1.14
CA HIS A 121 -2.55 5.63 -1.17
C HIS A 121 -1.46 6.51 -0.58
N ALA A 122 -0.91 6.14 0.58
CA ALA A 122 0.19 6.86 1.20
C ALA A 122 1.43 6.93 0.28
N LEU A 123 1.79 5.83 -0.41
CA LEU A 123 2.90 5.82 -1.37
C LEU A 123 2.68 6.80 -2.51
N THR A 124 1.48 6.86 -3.10
CA THR A 124 1.18 7.82 -4.18
C THR A 124 1.22 9.27 -3.70
N VAL A 125 0.75 9.55 -2.49
CA VAL A 125 0.75 10.91 -1.93
C VAL A 125 2.15 11.35 -1.54
N HIS A 126 2.93 10.50 -0.87
CA HIS A 126 4.31 10.82 -0.50
C HIS A 126 5.22 10.92 -1.72
N SER A 127 5.05 10.05 -2.73
CA SER A 127 5.76 10.18 -4.01
C SER A 127 5.51 11.55 -4.63
N TYR A 128 4.24 11.99 -4.68
CA TYR A 128 3.91 13.32 -5.19
C TYR A 128 4.53 14.45 -4.37
N ILE A 129 4.47 14.38 -3.02
CA ILE A 129 5.03 15.41 -2.14
C ILE A 129 6.54 15.52 -2.33
N ASP A 130 7.26 14.39 -2.33
CA ASP A 130 8.73 14.37 -2.42
C ASP A 130 9.21 14.79 -3.82
N THR A 131 8.37 14.67 -4.87
CA THR A 131 8.74 15.02 -6.26
C THR A 131 8.04 16.27 -6.79
N ILE A 132 7.47 17.12 -5.94
CA ILE A 132 6.70 18.32 -6.38
C ILE A 132 7.51 19.24 -7.32
N LYS A 133 8.84 19.30 -7.13
CA LYS A 133 9.76 20.15 -7.91
C LYS A 133 10.49 19.37 -9.02
N ASP A 134 10.26 18.07 -9.16
CA ASP A 134 10.93 17.24 -10.15
C ASP A 134 10.09 17.18 -11.44
N SER A 135 10.55 17.91 -12.46
CA SER A 135 9.90 17.95 -13.78
C SER A 135 10.03 16.65 -14.57
N ASN A 136 10.96 15.77 -14.19
CA ASN A 136 11.25 14.50 -14.87
C ASN A 136 10.56 13.30 -14.20
N MET A 137 9.80 13.54 -13.14
CA MET A 137 9.11 12.47 -12.42
C MET A 137 8.07 11.79 -13.32
N ASN A 138 8.15 10.46 -13.42
CA ASN A 138 7.16 9.64 -14.13
C ASN A 138 5.99 9.25 -13.19
N PRO A 139 4.78 9.84 -13.35
CA PRO A 139 3.65 9.59 -12.46
C PRO A 139 3.04 8.19 -12.59
N LEU A 140 3.35 7.47 -13.67
CA LEU A 140 2.93 6.08 -13.84
C LEU A 140 3.75 5.12 -12.97
N LYS A 141 5.02 5.46 -12.68
CA LYS A 141 5.96 4.53 -12.04
C LYS A 141 5.43 4.00 -10.69
N PRO A 142 4.99 4.83 -9.72
CA PRO A 142 4.46 4.32 -8.45
C PRO A 142 3.26 3.39 -8.62
N LEU A 143 2.34 3.73 -9.53
CA LEU A 143 1.14 2.93 -9.80
C LEU A 143 1.47 1.61 -10.50
N LYS A 144 2.44 1.60 -11.41
CA LYS A 144 2.94 0.40 -12.08
C LYS A 144 3.70 -0.52 -11.11
N SER A 145 4.47 0.01 -10.18
CA SER A 145 5.11 -0.78 -9.11
C SER A 145 4.05 -1.50 -8.26
N ILE A 146 3.00 -0.79 -7.85
CA ILE A 146 1.86 -1.39 -7.12
C ILE A 146 1.16 -2.46 -7.98
N GLN A 147 0.86 -2.15 -9.24
CA GLN A 147 0.21 -3.09 -10.17
C GLN A 147 1.04 -4.35 -10.38
N GLY A 148 2.36 -4.22 -10.55
CA GLY A 148 3.30 -5.32 -10.73
C GLY A 148 3.33 -6.24 -9.52
N TRP A 149 3.42 -5.68 -8.31
CA TRP A 149 3.35 -6.48 -7.09
C TRP A 149 1.99 -7.17 -6.92
N VAL A 150 0.87 -6.47 -7.16
CA VAL A 150 -0.48 -7.08 -7.07
C VAL A 150 -0.62 -8.23 -8.08
N LYS A 151 -0.13 -8.06 -9.31
CA LYS A 151 -0.13 -9.10 -10.36
C LYS A 151 0.66 -10.33 -9.93
N GLY A 152 1.85 -10.14 -9.36
CA GLY A 152 2.74 -11.24 -8.98
C GLY A 152 2.30 -11.97 -7.71
N PHE A 153 1.99 -11.23 -6.65
CA PHE A 153 2.05 -11.78 -5.28
C PHE A 153 0.75 -11.70 -4.48
N PHE A 154 -0.20 -10.82 -4.84
CA PHE A 154 -1.40 -10.66 -4.00
C PHE A 154 -2.23 -11.95 -3.94
N GLY A 155 -2.40 -12.51 -2.73
CA GLY A 155 -2.88 -13.88 -2.53
C GLY A 155 -4.34 -14.10 -2.91
N CYS A 156 -5.19 -13.07 -2.80
CA CYS A 156 -6.58 -13.18 -3.23
C CYS A 156 -6.68 -13.21 -4.77
N LYS A 157 -6.69 -14.41 -5.36
CA LYS A 157 -6.77 -14.61 -6.82
C LYS A 157 -7.96 -13.88 -7.47
N HIS A 158 -9.13 -13.94 -6.85
CA HIS A 158 -10.33 -13.23 -7.33
C HIS A 158 -10.15 -11.71 -7.32
N CYS A 159 -9.67 -11.16 -6.20
CA CYS A 159 -9.38 -9.74 -6.04
C CYS A 159 -8.32 -9.27 -7.05
N ARG A 160 -7.28 -10.07 -7.27
CA ARG A 160 -6.21 -9.82 -8.25
C ARG A 160 -6.76 -9.74 -9.66
N LYS A 161 -7.59 -10.70 -10.09
CA LYS A 161 -8.24 -10.68 -11.42
C LYS A 161 -9.03 -9.39 -11.63
N HIS A 162 -9.80 -9.00 -10.62
CA HIS A 162 -10.58 -7.75 -10.63
C HIS A 162 -9.70 -6.50 -10.70
N PHE A 163 -8.64 -6.44 -9.89
CA PHE A 163 -7.71 -5.32 -9.90
C PHE A 163 -7.02 -5.19 -11.26
N MET A 164 -6.56 -6.30 -11.85
CA MET A 164 -5.95 -6.28 -13.17
C MET A 164 -6.94 -5.85 -14.24
N ASN A 165 -8.13 -6.44 -14.31
CA ASN A 165 -9.16 -6.04 -15.26
C ASN A 165 -9.53 -4.55 -15.14
N MET A 166 -9.65 -4.04 -13.92
CA MET A 166 -9.91 -2.63 -13.69
C MET A 166 -8.78 -1.75 -14.23
N THR A 167 -7.54 -2.10 -13.94
CA THR A 167 -6.37 -1.25 -14.24
C THR A 167 -5.79 -1.42 -15.64
N THR A 168 -6.25 -2.41 -16.41
CA THR A 168 -5.87 -2.62 -17.81
C THR A 168 -7.00 -2.33 -18.79
N ASN A 169 -8.28 -2.51 -18.40
CA ASN A 169 -9.41 -2.46 -19.33
C ASN A 169 -10.43 -1.38 -18.95
N ILE A 170 -11.00 -1.41 -17.74
CA ILE A 170 -12.11 -0.52 -17.34
C ILE A 170 -11.63 0.92 -17.10
N PHE A 171 -10.53 1.07 -16.37
CA PHE A 171 -9.94 2.34 -15.98
C PHE A 171 -8.42 2.26 -16.18
N PRO A 172 -7.92 2.17 -17.42
CA PRO A 172 -6.53 1.82 -17.70
C PRO A 172 -5.54 2.90 -17.23
N MET A 173 -4.39 2.45 -16.71
CA MET A 173 -3.23 3.28 -16.38
C MET A 173 -2.49 3.72 -17.65
N THR A 174 -2.90 4.82 -18.27
CA THR A 174 -2.28 5.37 -19.48
C THR A 174 -1.67 6.75 -19.23
N GLU A 175 -0.68 7.14 -20.03
CA GLU A 175 -0.06 8.47 -20.00
C GLU A 175 -1.08 9.59 -20.18
N ARG A 176 -2.12 9.37 -21.00
CA ARG A 176 -3.20 10.33 -21.19
C ARG A 176 -4.01 10.55 -19.90
N ARG A 177 -4.20 9.50 -19.09
CA ARG A 177 -4.99 9.55 -17.86
C ARG A 177 -4.16 10.02 -16.66
N ILE A 178 -2.86 9.74 -16.67
CA ILE A 178 -1.92 10.01 -15.59
C ILE A 178 -0.78 10.85 -16.19
N ARG A 179 -1.08 12.12 -16.46
CA ARG A 179 -0.18 13.02 -17.19
C ARG A 179 0.69 13.84 -16.24
N HIS A 180 0.11 14.26 -15.12
CA HIS A 180 0.75 15.11 -14.15
C HIS A 180 1.05 14.35 -12.86
N PRO A 181 2.07 14.75 -12.07
CA PRO A 181 2.38 14.10 -10.79
C PRO A 181 1.16 13.91 -9.88
N HIS A 182 0.30 14.91 -9.75
CA HIS A 182 -0.90 14.82 -8.90
C HIS A 182 -1.96 13.83 -9.41
N ASP A 183 -1.88 13.37 -10.66
CA ASP A 183 -2.81 12.40 -11.20
C ASP A 183 -2.60 11.01 -10.58
N MET A 184 -1.39 10.68 -10.10
CA MET A 184 -1.12 9.36 -9.54
C MET A 184 -2.00 9.06 -8.30
N MET A 185 -2.10 10.03 -7.38
CA MET A 185 -2.95 9.93 -6.20
C MET A 185 -4.44 9.96 -6.57
N THR A 186 -4.83 10.79 -7.54
CA THR A 186 -6.22 10.93 -7.97
C THR A 186 -6.70 9.69 -8.72
N TYR A 187 -5.83 9.08 -9.52
CA TYR A 187 -6.11 7.83 -10.23
C TYR A 187 -6.37 6.70 -9.24
N LEU A 188 -5.47 6.49 -8.27
CA LEU A 188 -5.63 5.41 -7.30
C LEU A 188 -6.89 5.61 -6.45
N TRP A 189 -7.18 6.86 -6.06
CA TRP A 189 -8.41 7.22 -5.37
C TRP A 189 -9.66 6.84 -6.18
N ARG A 190 -9.73 7.21 -7.47
CA ARG A 190 -10.85 6.84 -8.36
C ARG A 190 -10.96 5.32 -8.54
N ALA A 191 -9.84 4.66 -8.77
CA ALA A 191 -9.79 3.20 -8.92
C ALA A 191 -10.32 2.49 -7.67
N HIS A 192 -9.93 2.95 -6.47
CA HIS A 192 -10.43 2.37 -5.22
C HIS A 192 -11.94 2.63 -5.04
N ASN A 193 -12.45 3.78 -5.49
CA ASN A 193 -13.88 4.07 -5.46
C ASN A 193 -14.72 3.23 -6.44
N ILE A 194 -14.15 2.82 -7.58
CA ILE A 194 -14.75 1.82 -8.47
C ILE A 194 -14.87 0.48 -7.74
N VAL A 195 -13.83 0.08 -6.99
CA VAL A 195 -13.85 -1.14 -6.16
C VAL A 195 -14.89 -1.02 -5.04
N ASN A 196 -14.98 0.12 -4.35
CA ASN A 196 -15.99 0.35 -3.32
C ASN A 196 -17.41 0.21 -3.88
N ASN A 197 -17.68 0.80 -5.06
CA ASN A 197 -18.99 0.69 -5.69
C ASN A 197 -19.35 -0.77 -6.01
N ARG A 198 -18.41 -1.55 -6.54
CA ARG A 198 -18.64 -2.97 -6.85
C ARG A 198 -18.89 -3.80 -5.60
N LEU A 199 -18.18 -3.51 -4.50
CA LEU A 199 -18.25 -4.28 -3.26
C LEU A 199 -19.35 -3.80 -2.30
N HIS A 200 -20.11 -2.77 -2.65
CA HIS A 200 -21.22 -2.30 -1.83
C HIS A 200 -22.35 -3.33 -1.83
N GLY A 201 -22.77 -3.78 -0.64
CA GLY A 201 -23.75 -4.86 -0.48
C GLY A 201 -23.22 -6.27 -0.79
N ASP A 202 -21.93 -6.43 -1.05
CA ASP A 202 -21.31 -7.74 -1.27
C ASP A 202 -21.25 -8.54 0.06
N PRO A 203 -21.39 -9.88 0.07
CA PRO A 203 -21.28 -10.69 1.29
C PRO A 203 -19.94 -10.56 2.04
N THR A 204 -18.90 -10.05 1.38
CA THR A 204 -17.59 -9.78 1.98
C THR A 204 -17.48 -8.37 2.59
N GLU A 205 -18.52 -7.55 2.49
CA GLU A 205 -18.62 -6.23 3.12
C GLU A 205 -18.78 -6.37 4.63
N ASP A 206 -17.99 -5.60 5.38
CA ASP A 206 -18.12 -5.54 6.83
C ASP A 206 -19.37 -4.72 7.20
N PRO A 207 -20.35 -5.27 7.93
CA PRO A 207 -21.60 -4.57 8.21
C PRO A 207 -21.44 -3.25 8.98
N GLN A 208 -20.37 -3.09 9.79
CA GLN A 208 -20.10 -1.82 10.49
C GLN A 208 -19.26 -0.84 9.67
N PHE A 209 -18.74 -1.28 8.52
CA PHE A 209 -17.88 -0.49 7.64
C PHE A 209 -18.30 -0.65 6.18
N ILE A 210 -19.54 -0.25 5.90
CA ILE A 210 -20.10 -0.29 4.55
C ILE A 210 -19.25 0.54 3.56
N LYS A 211 -19.14 0.04 2.34
CA LYS A 211 -18.46 0.67 1.22
C LYS A 211 -19.25 1.91 0.81
N MET A 212 -18.59 3.05 0.95
CA MET A 212 -19.08 4.33 0.46
C MET A 212 -18.10 4.87 -0.57
N GLN A 213 -18.58 5.80 -1.40
CA GLN A 213 -17.67 6.65 -2.16
C GLN A 213 -16.83 7.48 -1.18
N PHE A 214 -15.52 7.24 -1.18
CA PHE A 214 -14.57 7.86 -0.28
C PHE A 214 -14.06 9.19 -0.86
N PRO A 215 -13.81 10.24 -0.07
CA PRO A 215 -14.19 10.35 1.34
C PRO A 215 -15.71 10.54 1.49
N PRO A 216 -16.33 9.92 2.50
CA PRO A 216 -17.73 10.18 2.82
C PRO A 216 -17.92 11.62 3.33
N PRO A 217 -19.13 12.19 3.25
CA PRO A 217 -19.39 13.58 3.65
C PRO A 217 -18.96 13.91 5.09
N PHE A 218 -19.14 12.99 6.05
CA PHE A 218 -18.72 13.22 7.43
C PHE A 218 -17.20 13.37 7.59
N LEU A 219 -16.41 12.80 6.67
CA LEU A 219 -14.95 12.86 6.71
C LEU A 219 -14.41 14.05 5.91
N CYS A 220 -15.11 14.44 4.84
CA CYS A 220 -14.79 15.65 4.09
C CYS A 220 -16.08 16.29 3.54
N PRO A 221 -16.76 17.16 4.31
CA PRO A 221 -18.00 17.79 3.88
C PRO A 221 -17.80 18.61 2.60
N THR A 222 -16.67 19.31 2.50
CA THR A 222 -16.33 20.15 1.34
C THR A 222 -15.92 19.36 0.09
N CYS A 223 -15.70 18.05 0.19
CA CYS A 223 -15.32 17.23 -0.97
C CYS A 223 -16.50 16.98 -1.91
N HIS A 224 -17.74 17.20 -1.45
CA HIS A 224 -18.96 17.02 -2.22
C HIS A 224 -19.57 18.39 -2.54
N SER A 225 -19.79 18.67 -3.82
CA SER A 225 -20.39 19.92 -4.32
C SER A 225 -21.43 19.57 -5.37
N GLY A 226 -22.70 19.90 -5.11
CA GLY A 226 -23.80 19.60 -6.05
C GLY A 226 -23.98 18.10 -6.34
N GLY A 227 -23.75 17.23 -5.34
CA GLY A 227 -23.84 15.78 -5.49
C GLY A 227 -22.65 15.13 -6.19
N GLN A 228 -21.59 15.89 -6.51
CA GLN A 228 -20.39 15.40 -7.19
C GLN A 228 -19.11 15.73 -6.42
N PHE A 229 -18.05 14.96 -6.66
CA PHE A 229 -16.75 15.23 -6.04
C PHE A 229 -16.09 16.50 -6.60
N SER A 230 -15.78 17.45 -5.72
CA SER A 230 -14.92 18.59 -6.04
C SER A 230 -13.46 18.14 -6.16
N ARG A 231 -12.92 18.15 -7.38
CA ARG A 231 -11.54 17.70 -7.66
C ARG A 231 -10.50 18.38 -6.77
N ARG A 232 -10.64 19.70 -6.57
CA ARG A 232 -9.72 20.49 -5.73
C ARG A 232 -9.80 20.07 -4.26
N GLN A 233 -11.01 19.93 -3.72
CA GLN A 233 -11.20 19.60 -2.31
C GLN A 233 -10.79 18.16 -2.01
N VAL A 234 -11.08 17.22 -2.92
CA VAL A 234 -10.58 15.83 -2.84
C VAL A 234 -9.07 15.80 -2.85
N ARG A 235 -8.40 16.50 -3.78
CA ARG A 235 -6.93 16.57 -3.81
C ARG A 235 -6.37 17.05 -2.47
N ASN A 236 -6.89 18.17 -1.95
CA ASN A 236 -6.46 18.72 -0.66
C ASN A 236 -6.74 17.76 0.51
N PHE A 237 -7.85 17.01 0.45
CA PHE A 237 -8.16 15.98 1.42
C PHE A 237 -7.17 14.82 1.37
N LEU A 238 -6.87 14.27 0.18
CA LEU A 238 -5.93 13.16 0.02
C LEU A 238 -4.53 13.53 0.53
N LEU A 239 -4.04 14.73 0.19
CA LEU A 239 -2.75 15.24 0.67
C LEU A 239 -2.71 15.32 2.20
N ARG A 240 -3.75 15.86 2.83
CA ARG A 240 -3.81 15.96 4.30
C ARG A 240 -3.96 14.58 4.96
N TYR A 241 -4.88 13.76 4.46
CA TYR A 241 -5.23 12.47 5.06
C TYR A 241 -4.08 11.47 4.96
N TYR A 242 -3.51 11.29 3.76
CA TYR A 242 -2.44 10.32 3.52
C TYR A 242 -1.03 10.89 3.73
N GLY A 243 -0.86 12.22 3.75
CA GLY A 243 0.40 12.85 4.14
C GLY A 243 0.60 12.94 5.66
N SER A 244 -0.47 12.78 6.45
CA SER A 244 -0.44 12.82 7.92
C SER A 244 -0.56 11.42 8.51
N ILE A 245 0.48 10.61 8.34
CA ILE A 245 0.55 9.25 8.88
C ILE A 245 0.70 9.33 10.40
N LYS A 246 -0.23 8.71 11.14
CA LYS A 246 -0.14 8.61 12.59
C LYS A 246 0.96 7.61 12.96
N PRO A 247 2.02 8.02 13.69
CA PRO A 247 3.18 7.18 13.96
C PRO A 247 2.84 5.93 14.78
N HIS A 248 3.63 4.88 14.57
CA HIS A 248 3.62 3.67 15.37
C HIS A 248 4.42 3.89 16.67
N ASN A 249 3.70 3.99 17.79
CA ASN A 249 4.29 4.26 19.10
C ASN A 249 4.69 2.95 19.82
N ARG A 250 5.94 2.51 19.68
CA ARG A 250 6.46 1.34 20.42
C ARG A 250 6.48 1.51 21.94
N LEU A 251 6.55 2.75 22.43
CA LEU A 251 6.60 3.03 23.87
C LEU A 251 5.26 2.76 24.58
N ALA A 252 4.13 2.77 23.85
CA ALA A 252 2.84 2.41 24.42
C ALA A 252 2.74 0.90 24.70
N ASP A 253 3.32 0.06 23.84
CA ASP A 253 3.33 -1.41 24.01
C ASP A 253 4.24 -1.86 25.16
N ARG A 254 5.25 -1.07 25.56
CA ARG A 254 6.08 -1.37 26.74
C ARG A 254 5.35 -1.23 28.07
N ARG A 255 4.30 -0.40 28.15
CA ARG A 255 3.51 -0.23 29.40
C ARG A 255 2.57 -1.41 29.67
N LEU A 256 2.32 -2.27 28.67
CA LEU A 256 1.52 -3.48 28.81
C LEU A 256 2.35 -4.74 29.09
N ALA A 257 3.69 -4.62 29.13
CA ALA A 257 4.60 -5.72 29.46
C ALA A 257 5.08 -5.71 30.92
N PHE A 258 4.58 -4.76 31.72
CA PHE A 258 4.84 -4.64 33.17
C PHE A 258 3.51 -4.61 33.93
N PHE A 259 2.66 -5.62 33.75
CA PHE A 259 1.59 -6.00 34.67
C PHE A 259 1.35 -7.51 34.54
#